data_AF-A0A4Y4C7M9-F1
#
_entry.id   AF-A0A4Y4C7M9-F1
#
_cell.length_a   1.000
_cell.length_b   1.000
_cell.length_c   1.000
_cell.angle_alpha   90.00
_cell.angle_beta   90.00
_cell.angle_gamma   90.00
#
_symmetry.space_group_name_H-M   'P 1'
#
loop_
_entity.id
_entity.type
_entity.pdbx_description
1 polymer ?
#
loop_
_entity_poly.entity_id
_entity_poly.type
_entity_poly.pdbx_seq_one_letter_code
_entity_poly.pdbx_strand_id
1 'polypeptide(L)'
;MAYEPTDWVDDAEPDLEAANLNKIEQGIKAAHDAAVAAQSTADGKADPDDIPTAPTADTLSGATTVGRAVVKAATESAARSAIGAGTSNLALGTTSATAAAGDHTHTVADVTGLQDALDGKVSTADFAAAIARIDALETPSGE
;
A
#
# COMPACT_ATOMS: atom_id res chain seq x y z
N MET A 1 -12.94 -50.66 -18.82
CA MET A 1 -13.62 -51.93 -19.16
C MET A 1 -14.99 -51.55 -19.71
N ALA A 2 -15.29 -51.88 -20.97
CA ALA A 2 -16.61 -51.66 -21.52
C ALA A 2 -17.61 -52.59 -20.81
N TYR A 3 -18.74 -52.04 -20.37
CA TYR A 3 -19.83 -52.81 -19.79
C TYR A 3 -20.55 -53.52 -20.94
N GLU A 4 -20.48 -54.85 -20.98
CA GLU A 4 -21.30 -55.68 -21.87
C GLU A 4 -22.61 -56.00 -21.12
N PRO A 5 -23.77 -55.48 -21.58
CA PRO A 5 -25.06 -55.80 -20.98
C PRO A 5 -25.32 -57.30 -21.10
N THR A 6 -25.77 -57.93 -20.01
CA THR A 6 -26.19 -59.33 -20.06
C THR A 6 -27.59 -59.39 -20.69
N ASP A 7 -27.73 -60.08 -21.82
CA ASP A 7 -29.03 -60.38 -22.41
C ASP A 7 -29.72 -61.47 -21.57
N TRP A 8 -30.79 -61.08 -20.88
CA TRP A 8 -31.63 -62.02 -20.14
C TRP A 8 -32.50 -62.77 -21.14
N VAL A 9 -32.38 -64.10 -21.17
CA VAL A 9 -33.20 -64.96 -22.04
C VAL A 9 -34.47 -65.37 -21.26
N ASP A 10 -35.64 -65.22 -21.89
CA ASP A 10 -36.95 -65.78 -21.49
C ASP A 10 -37.69 -65.18 -20.27
N ASP A 11 -37.76 -63.85 -20.10
CA ASP A 11 -38.65 -63.18 -19.12
C ASP A 11 -38.58 -63.73 -17.67
N ALA A 12 -37.51 -64.47 -17.33
CA ALA A 12 -37.37 -65.11 -16.04
C ALA A 12 -37.12 -64.03 -15.00
N GLU A 13 -37.92 -64.02 -13.93
CA GLU A 13 -37.69 -63.13 -12.79
C GLU A 13 -36.21 -63.21 -12.38
N PRO A 14 -35.57 -62.07 -12.10
CA PRO A 14 -34.17 -62.07 -11.72
C PRO A 14 -33.97 -63.07 -10.58
N ASP A 15 -32.92 -63.86 -10.65
CA ASP A 15 -32.55 -64.77 -9.58
C ASP A 15 -32.16 -63.95 -8.35
N LEU A 16 -33.16 -63.59 -7.53
CA LEU A 16 -33.06 -62.80 -6.31
C LEU A 16 -32.60 -63.67 -5.13
N GLU A 17 -31.74 -64.65 -5.39
CA GLU A 17 -31.05 -65.37 -4.33
C GLU A 17 -30.14 -64.44 -3.51
N ALA A 18 -29.94 -64.78 -2.23
CA ALA A 18 -29.21 -63.94 -1.26
C ALA A 18 -27.79 -63.54 -1.73
N ALA A 19 -27.14 -64.40 -2.53
CA ALA A 19 -25.84 -64.11 -3.11
C ALA A 19 -25.89 -62.99 -4.16
N ASN A 20 -26.92 -62.97 -5.00
CA ASN A 20 -27.09 -61.95 -6.04
C ASN A 20 -27.55 -60.62 -5.44
N LEU A 21 -28.42 -60.66 -4.42
CA LEU A 21 -28.81 -59.48 -3.65
C LEU A 21 -27.61 -58.82 -2.94
N ASN A 22 -26.75 -59.61 -2.29
CA ASN A 22 -25.55 -59.08 -1.64
C ASN A 22 -24.56 -58.44 -2.64
N LYS A 23 -24.40 -59.01 -3.84
CA LYS A 23 -23.58 -58.41 -4.91
C LYS A 23 -24.16 -57.08 -5.38
N ILE A 24 -25.48 -56.98 -5.53
CA ILE A 24 -26.16 -55.74 -5.90
C ILE A 24 -25.95 -54.68 -4.82
N GLU A 25 -26.14 -55.02 -3.54
CA GLU A 25 -25.90 -54.11 -2.41
C GLU A 25 -24.45 -53.61 -2.35
N GLN A 26 -23.48 -54.52 -2.53
CA GLN A 26 -22.06 -54.15 -2.58
C GLN A 26 -21.73 -53.29 -3.79
N GLY A 27 -22.30 -53.58 -4.96
CA GLY A 27 -22.13 -52.78 -6.17
C GLY A 27 -22.70 -51.37 -6.01
N ILE A 28 -23.87 -51.23 -5.39
CA ILE A 28 -24.49 -49.95 -5.07
C ILE A 28 -23.65 -49.18 -4.05
N LYS A 29 -23.18 -49.82 -2.98
CA LYS A 29 -22.29 -49.20 -2.00
C LYS A 29 -20.99 -48.72 -2.64
N ALA A 30 -20.36 -49.54 -3.47
CA ALA A 30 -19.14 -49.17 -4.18
C ALA A 30 -19.37 -48.02 -5.16
N ALA A 31 -20.48 -48.02 -5.90
CA ALA A 31 -20.84 -46.93 -6.81
C ALA A 31 -21.14 -45.63 -6.04
N HIS A 32 -21.84 -45.72 -4.92
CA HIS A 32 -22.10 -44.60 -4.02
C HIS A 32 -20.81 -44.02 -3.46
N ASP A 33 -19.94 -44.85 -2.90
CA ASP A 33 -18.67 -44.42 -2.32
C ASP A 33 -17.74 -43.83 -3.39
N ALA A 34 -17.74 -44.38 -4.61
CA ALA A 34 -17.03 -43.82 -5.75
C ALA A 34 -17.59 -42.45 -6.19
N ALA A 35 -18.91 -42.26 -6.16
CA ALA A 35 -19.54 -40.98 -6.46
C ALA A 35 -19.22 -39.92 -5.41
N VAL A 36 -19.27 -40.28 -4.12
CA VAL A 36 -18.86 -39.40 -3.00
C VAL A 36 -17.39 -39.03 -3.13
N ALA A 37 -16.50 -40.00 -3.40
CA ALA A 37 -15.08 -39.72 -3.61
C ALA A 37 -14.83 -38.82 -4.82
N ALA A 38 -15.55 -39.02 -5.92
CA ALA A 38 -15.46 -38.18 -7.11
C ALA A 38 -15.91 -36.73 -6.83
N GLN A 39 -16.98 -36.57 -6.04
CA GLN A 39 -17.44 -35.28 -5.55
C GLN A 39 -16.37 -34.62 -4.67
N SER A 40 -15.78 -35.34 -3.71
CA SER A 40 -14.67 -34.83 -2.89
C SER A 40 -13.40 -34.47 -3.65
N THR A 41 -13.14 -35.10 -4.80
CA THR A 41 -12.04 -34.67 -5.69
C THR A 41 -12.41 -33.45 -6.54
N ALA A 42 -13.69 -33.21 -6.79
CA ALA A 42 -14.19 -32.00 -7.41
C ALA A 42 -14.20 -30.81 -6.44
N ASP A 43 -14.25 -31.06 -5.12
CA ASP A 43 -14.14 -30.07 -4.02
C ASP A 43 -12.79 -29.33 -3.96
N GLY A 44 -11.82 -29.69 -4.82
CA GLY A 44 -10.72 -28.79 -5.16
C GLY A 44 -11.18 -27.51 -5.88
N LYS A 45 -12.42 -27.49 -6.37
CA LYS A 45 -13.22 -26.30 -6.66
C LYS A 45 -14.24 -26.21 -5.54
N ALA A 46 -14.09 -25.21 -4.69
CA ALA A 46 -14.93 -25.00 -3.51
C ALA A 46 -16.41 -25.34 -3.77
N ASP A 47 -16.99 -26.14 -2.88
CA ASP A 47 -18.43 -26.25 -2.72
C ASP A 47 -19.03 -24.82 -2.73
N PRO A 48 -20.26 -24.57 -3.22
CA PRO A 48 -20.85 -23.23 -3.19
C PRO A 48 -20.90 -22.62 -1.78
N ASP A 49 -20.94 -23.48 -0.76
CA ASP A 49 -20.89 -23.13 0.66
C ASP A 49 -19.45 -22.90 1.19
N ASP A 50 -18.43 -23.34 0.45
CA ASP A 50 -16.99 -23.15 0.72
C ASP A 50 -16.40 -21.96 -0.05
N ILE A 51 -17.21 -21.17 -0.76
CA ILE A 51 -16.75 -19.93 -1.37
C ILE A 51 -16.37 -18.98 -0.23
N PRO A 52 -15.08 -18.64 -0.06
CA PRO A 52 -14.69 -17.73 1.01
C PRO A 52 -15.38 -16.39 0.79
N THR A 53 -15.90 -15.82 1.87
CA THR A 53 -16.46 -14.46 1.86
C THR A 53 -15.54 -13.52 1.11
N ALA A 54 -16.12 -12.69 0.23
CA ALA A 54 -15.36 -11.76 -0.58
C ALA A 54 -14.35 -10.97 0.28
N PRO A 55 -13.08 -10.86 -0.16
CA PRO A 55 -12.06 -10.20 0.64
C PRO A 55 -12.44 -8.73 0.84
N THR A 56 -12.27 -8.27 2.08
CA THR A 56 -12.41 -6.87 2.47
C THR A 56 -11.03 -6.24 2.61
N ALA A 57 -10.97 -4.92 2.75
CA ALA A 57 -9.72 -4.23 3.06
C ALA A 57 -9.08 -4.72 4.38
N ASP A 58 -9.85 -5.29 5.30
CA ASP A 58 -9.34 -5.91 6.54
C ASP A 58 -8.71 -7.28 6.33
N THR A 59 -9.27 -8.08 5.43
CA THR A 59 -8.86 -9.47 5.23
C THR A 59 -7.78 -9.63 4.17
N LEU A 60 -7.25 -8.52 3.64
CA LEU A 60 -6.16 -8.52 2.67
C LEU A 60 -4.82 -8.80 3.38
N SER A 61 -4.57 -10.08 3.68
CA SER A 61 -3.42 -10.57 4.45
C SER A 61 -2.06 -10.20 3.84
N GLY A 62 -1.96 -10.18 2.50
CA GLY A 62 -0.74 -9.80 1.78
C GLY A 62 -0.46 -8.30 1.75
N ALA A 63 -1.38 -7.45 2.21
CA ALA A 63 -1.17 -6.01 2.26
C ALA A 63 -0.47 -5.60 3.56
N THR A 64 0.30 -4.53 3.49
CA THR A 64 0.87 -3.89 4.69
C THR A 64 -0.24 -3.18 5.48
N THR A 65 0.05 -2.84 6.74
CA THR A 65 -0.85 -2.03 7.57
C THR A 65 -1.19 -0.70 6.89
N VAL A 66 -0.20 -0.05 6.27
CA VAL A 66 -0.41 1.18 5.50
C VAL A 66 -1.27 0.93 4.26
N GLY A 67 -0.99 -0.16 3.51
CA GLY A 67 -1.78 -0.52 2.34
C GLY A 67 -3.27 -0.73 2.67
N ARG A 68 -3.57 -1.44 3.76
CA ARG A 68 -4.96 -1.60 4.24
C ARG A 68 -5.58 -0.27 4.65
N ALA A 69 -4.84 0.59 5.36
CA ALA A 69 -5.33 1.90 5.79
C ALA A 69 -5.64 2.82 4.59
N VAL A 70 -4.83 2.77 3.53
CA VAL A 70 -5.07 3.54 2.29
C VAL A 70 -6.29 3.02 1.54
N VAL A 71 -6.45 1.71 1.38
CA VAL A 71 -7.65 1.14 0.72
C VAL A 71 -8.93 1.43 1.50
N LYS A 72 -8.84 1.56 2.83
CA LYS A 72 -9.96 1.98 3.70
C LYS A 72 -10.28 3.46 3.66
N ALA A 73 -9.42 4.31 3.12
CA ALA A 73 -9.59 5.75 3.19
C ALA A 73 -10.78 6.21 2.33
N ALA A 74 -11.83 6.72 2.97
CA ALA A 74 -12.99 7.28 2.27
C ALA A 74 -12.74 8.67 1.66
N THR A 75 -11.65 9.33 2.05
CA THR A 75 -11.30 10.69 1.60
C THR A 75 -9.81 10.79 1.33
N GLU A 76 -9.42 11.75 0.49
CA GLU A 76 -8.01 12.03 0.23
C GLU A 76 -7.26 12.42 1.51
N SER A 77 -7.92 13.13 2.43
CA SER A 77 -7.30 13.50 3.72
C SER A 77 -6.98 12.26 4.55
N ALA A 78 -7.88 11.28 4.60
CA ALA A 78 -7.65 10.03 5.30
C ALA A 78 -6.52 9.21 4.63
N ALA A 79 -6.43 9.21 3.30
CA ALA A 79 -5.35 8.55 2.58
C ALA A 79 -3.99 9.22 2.86
N ARG A 80 -3.94 10.57 2.88
CA ARG A 80 -2.74 11.33 3.26
C ARG A 80 -2.33 11.06 4.70
N SER A 81 -3.28 11.00 5.63
CA SER A 81 -3.01 10.61 7.02
C SER A 81 -2.45 9.19 7.12
N ALA A 82 -2.99 8.23 6.35
CA ALA A 82 -2.56 6.83 6.37
C ALA A 82 -1.11 6.64 5.93
N ILE A 83 -0.60 7.46 5.01
CA ILE A 83 0.81 7.44 4.57
C ILE A 83 1.72 8.38 5.37
N GLY A 84 1.20 9.07 6.40
CA GLY A 84 1.98 10.01 7.21
C GLY A 84 2.32 11.33 6.51
N ALA A 85 1.64 11.70 5.43
CA ALA A 85 1.88 12.96 4.70
C ALA A 85 1.34 14.21 5.42
N GLY A 86 0.65 14.05 6.55
CA GLY A 86 0.01 15.14 7.29
C GLY A 86 -1.14 15.79 6.50
N THR A 87 -1.40 17.08 6.74
CA THR A 87 -2.33 17.89 5.92
C THR A 87 -1.70 18.43 4.65
N SER A 88 -0.49 17.97 4.31
CA SER A 88 0.37 18.66 3.37
C SER A 88 -0.21 18.58 1.96
N ASN A 89 -0.63 19.74 1.46
CA ASN A 89 -0.76 20.04 0.04
C ASN A 89 0.62 20.32 -0.57
N LEU A 90 1.65 19.59 -0.14
CA LEU A 90 3.02 19.80 -0.59
C LEU A 90 3.06 19.48 -2.07
N ALA A 91 2.88 20.51 -2.90
CA ALA A 91 3.29 20.49 -4.27
C ALA A 91 4.82 20.39 -4.22
N LEU A 92 5.34 19.16 -4.29
CA LEU A 92 6.70 18.95 -4.75
C LEU A 92 6.75 19.62 -6.12
N GLY A 93 7.43 20.77 -6.17
CA GLY A 93 7.67 21.50 -7.41
C GLY A 93 8.37 20.57 -8.38
N THR A 94 7.59 19.90 -9.21
CA THR A 94 8.05 19.04 -10.30
C THR A 94 7.89 19.74 -11.65
N THR A 95 7.21 20.89 -11.64
CA THR A 95 7.05 21.78 -12.79
C THR A 95 7.70 23.12 -12.48
N SER A 96 8.16 23.83 -13.51
CA SER A 96 8.79 25.15 -13.37
C SER A 96 7.90 26.22 -12.72
N ALA A 97 6.59 26.00 -12.64
CA ALA A 97 5.63 26.93 -12.02
C ALA A 97 5.50 26.72 -10.50
N THR A 98 5.90 25.56 -9.98
CA THR A 98 5.82 25.20 -8.54
C THR A 98 7.17 24.92 -7.92
N ALA A 99 8.20 24.67 -8.72
CA ALA A 99 9.60 24.63 -8.29
C ALA A 99 10.24 26.01 -8.44
N ALA A 100 11.11 26.39 -7.52
CA ALA A 100 12.04 27.50 -7.78
C ALA A 100 12.93 27.13 -8.98
N ALA A 101 13.15 28.06 -9.91
CA ALA A 101 13.99 27.83 -11.08
C ALA A 101 15.44 27.51 -10.64
N GLY A 102 16.22 26.86 -11.51
CA GLY A 102 17.62 26.50 -11.18
C GLY A 102 18.52 27.70 -10.89
N ASP A 103 18.13 28.88 -11.37
CA ASP A 103 18.76 30.18 -11.19
C ASP A 103 18.03 31.06 -10.15
N HIS A 104 17.21 30.47 -9.29
CA HIS A 104 16.60 31.22 -8.20
C HIS A 104 17.67 31.85 -7.30
N THR A 105 17.46 33.11 -6.94
CA THR A 105 18.34 33.86 -6.07
C THR A 105 17.56 34.57 -4.99
N HIS A 106 18.23 34.91 -3.90
CA HIS A 106 17.71 35.80 -2.86
C HIS A 106 18.54 37.08 -2.82
N THR A 107 17.85 38.21 -2.79
CA THR A 107 18.42 39.50 -2.42
C THR A 107 18.42 39.66 -0.90
N VAL A 108 19.21 40.59 -0.36
CA VAL A 108 19.21 40.89 1.08
C VAL A 108 17.82 41.31 1.58
N ALA A 109 17.05 42.02 0.74
CA ALA A 109 15.69 42.46 1.05
C ALA A 109 14.70 41.29 1.25
N ASP A 110 15.01 40.10 0.74
CA ASP A 110 14.16 38.92 0.90
C ASP A 110 14.24 38.33 2.30
N VAL A 111 15.24 38.72 3.10
CA VAL A 111 15.45 38.22 4.46
C VAL A 111 15.15 39.34 5.45
N THR A 112 13.97 39.30 6.05
CA THR A 112 13.53 40.29 7.05
C THR A 112 14.54 40.40 8.20
N GLY A 113 14.99 41.63 8.47
CA GLY A 113 15.95 41.94 9.55
C GLY A 113 17.42 41.64 9.22
N LEU A 114 17.75 41.08 8.04
CA LEU A 114 19.14 40.83 7.65
C LEU A 114 19.91 42.14 7.42
N GLN A 115 19.28 43.14 6.79
CA GLN A 115 19.91 44.44 6.57
C GLN A 115 20.32 45.09 7.90
N ASP A 116 19.39 45.18 8.85
CA ASP A 116 19.65 45.75 10.18
C ASP A 116 20.74 44.96 10.92
N ALA A 117 20.73 43.63 10.81
CA ALA A 117 21.74 42.77 11.43
C ALA A 117 23.14 42.98 10.84
N LEU A 118 23.24 43.22 9.53
CA LEU A 118 24.50 43.53 8.85
C LEU A 118 25.00 44.94 9.20
N ASP A 119 24.11 45.93 9.19
CA ASP A 119 24.42 47.31 9.55
C ASP A 119 24.90 47.43 11.01
N GLY A 120 24.40 46.55 11.89
CA GLY A 120 24.83 46.47 13.29
C GLY A 120 26.20 45.81 13.52
N LYS A 121 26.85 45.21 12.51
CA LYS A 121 28.15 44.54 12.69
C LYS A 121 29.33 45.50 12.68
N VAL A 122 29.28 46.57 11.91
CA VAL A 122 30.23 47.68 11.95
C VAL A 122 29.49 48.94 11.53
N SER A 123 29.24 49.85 12.47
CA SER A 123 28.61 51.11 12.11
C SER A 123 29.63 52.04 11.46
N THR A 124 29.19 52.93 10.56
CA THR A 124 30.06 54.01 10.03
C THR A 124 30.65 54.89 11.14
N ALA A 125 29.97 54.95 12.30
CA ALA A 125 30.47 55.65 13.48
C ALA A 125 31.70 54.97 14.10
N ASP A 126 31.78 53.64 14.10
CA ASP A 126 32.95 52.91 14.61
C ASP A 126 34.20 53.19 13.76
N PHE A 127 34.03 53.26 12.43
CA PHE A 127 35.09 53.66 11.51
C PHE A 127 35.51 55.12 11.72
N ALA A 128 34.55 56.04 11.85
CA ALA A 128 34.85 57.46 12.09
C ALA A 128 35.64 57.66 13.41
N ALA A 129 35.28 56.92 14.46
CA ALA A 129 35.98 56.97 15.73
C ALA A 129 37.42 56.40 15.63
N ALA A 130 37.63 55.34 14.85
CA ALA A 130 38.96 54.79 14.60
C ALA A 130 39.85 55.77 13.81
N ILE A 131 39.30 56.42 12.77
CA ILE A 131 40.01 57.45 11.99
C ILE A 131 40.43 58.61 12.88
N ALA A 132 39.53 59.16 13.69
CA ALA A 132 39.85 60.26 14.60
C ALA A 132 40.97 59.91 15.60
N ARG A 133 41.04 58.64 16.05
CA ARG A 133 42.13 58.15 16.90
C ARG A 133 43.45 58.07 16.15
N ILE A 134 43.43 57.68 14.88
CA ILE A 134 44.62 57.63 14.02
C ILE A 134 45.13 59.05 13.77
N ASP A 135 44.26 59.97 13.37
CA ASP A 135 44.62 61.39 13.14
C ASP A 135 45.29 61.99 14.38
N ALA A 136 44.74 61.72 15.57
CA ALA A 136 45.32 62.18 16.83
C ALA A 136 46.69 61.57 17.17
N LEU A 137 47.03 60.39 16.63
CA LEU A 137 48.36 59.78 16.76
C LEU A 137 49.34 60.34 15.72
N GLU A 138 48.85 60.72 14.54
CA GLU A 138 49.65 61.29 13.45
C GLU A 138 49.98 62.76 13.67
N THR A 139 49.14 63.50 14.41
CA THR A 139 49.43 64.86 14.89
C THR A 139 49.84 64.84 16.36
N PRO A 140 51.13 64.64 16.71
CA PRO A 140 51.55 64.70 18.09
C PRO A 140 51.27 66.11 18.63
N SER A 141 50.54 66.18 19.74
CA SER A 141 50.25 67.41 20.47
C SER A 141 51.55 67.99 21.04
N GLY A 142 52.29 68.78 20.25
CA GLY A 142 53.50 69.46 20.68
C GLY A 142 54.52 69.69 19.57
N GLU A 143 54.23 70.66 18.69
CA GLU A 143 55.24 71.61 18.19
C GLU A 143 54.73 73.03 18.52
#